data_AF-A0A4V2WMN6-F1
#
_entry.id   AF-A0A4V2WMN6-F1
#
_cell.length_a   1.000
_cell.length_b   1.000
_cell.length_c   1.000
_cell.angle_alpha   90.00
_cell.angle_beta   90.00
_cell.angle_gamma   90.00
#
_symmetry.space_group_name_H-M   'P 1'
#
loop_
_entity.id
_entity.type
_entity.pdbx_description
1 polymer ?
#
loop_
_entity_poly.entity_id
_entity_poly.type
_entity_poly.pdbx_seq_one_letter_code
_entity_poly.pdbx_strand_id
1 'polypeptide(L)'
;MEDQEVGSILTAPSIPGYTVTNESKNYIVTNSKTQEHIFYYTKNQAPTYTLTINYLEAGTNRVLVAPTSATGEAGKEITLTAKSITGYTPTRSSDKYTFSKTEGQSYSFYYNKNDNNGGGRDDDNNYTGGGTTTTPLPPLPALPPLPAVPPKLEKDLHFDYIAGYPDGTIKPENNISREEVAAIFYRLMEDDSRDDYFSTKNTFTDVSADRWSNKHISTMSNAGVISGYLDGTFAPGKAITRAEFATIASKFDELDLRENNFFTDIKGHWAEKYIASAANKGWIKGYADKTFRPDQLITRAEAMAFINSVLNRKVDKDGIHADTKQWPDNTSDKWYYREVLEATNYHDYKRNSDQFENWEKILPNRVYP
;
A
#
# COMPACT_ATOMS: atom_id res chain seq x y z
N MET A 1 51.84 57.78 -17.26
CA MET A 1 51.03 57.17 -16.19
C MET A 1 50.96 55.70 -16.53
N GLU A 2 51.56 54.85 -15.70
CA GLU A 2 51.41 53.38 -15.83
C GLU A 2 49.96 53.03 -15.51
N ASP A 3 49.27 52.41 -16.45
CA ASP A 3 47.95 51.82 -16.21
C ASP A 3 48.12 50.68 -15.21
N GLN A 4 47.56 50.82 -14.01
CA GLN A 4 47.54 49.72 -13.04
C GLN A 4 46.60 48.62 -13.53
N GLU A 5 47.15 47.44 -13.80
CA GLU A 5 46.38 46.21 -13.98
C GLU A 5 45.65 45.88 -12.66
N VAL A 6 44.38 46.24 -12.56
CA VAL A 6 43.55 45.83 -11.42
C VAL A 6 43.08 44.40 -11.68
N GLY A 7 43.69 43.45 -10.98
CA GLY A 7 43.20 42.06 -10.95
C GLY A 7 41.81 42.00 -10.33
N SER A 8 40.86 41.39 -11.04
CA SER A 8 39.52 41.11 -10.53
C SER A 8 39.33 39.60 -10.38
N ILE A 9 38.69 39.15 -9.30
CA ILE A 9 38.36 37.73 -9.12
C ILE A 9 37.01 37.48 -9.79
N LEU A 10 37.01 36.70 -10.85
CA LEU A 10 35.77 36.18 -11.41
C LEU A 10 35.40 34.90 -10.67
N THR A 11 34.19 34.87 -10.11
CA THR A 11 33.60 33.69 -9.48
C THR A 11 32.55 33.10 -10.41
N ALA A 12 32.58 31.78 -10.60
CA ALA A 12 31.60 31.13 -11.45
C ALA A 12 30.18 31.25 -10.86
N PRO A 13 29.16 31.58 -11.65
CA PRO A 13 27.78 31.55 -11.18
C PRO A 13 27.33 30.12 -10.86
N SER A 14 26.51 29.96 -9.83
CA SER A 14 25.88 28.67 -9.51
C SER A 14 24.86 28.29 -10.57
N ILE A 15 24.96 27.09 -11.14
CA ILE A 15 24.01 26.52 -12.10
C ILE A 15 23.32 25.30 -11.48
N PRO A 16 21.99 25.31 -11.28
CA PRO A 16 21.27 24.17 -10.72
C PRO A 16 21.52 22.87 -11.49
N GLY A 17 21.92 21.80 -10.79
CA GLY A 17 22.20 20.48 -11.38
C GLY A 17 23.60 20.31 -11.97
N TYR A 18 24.49 21.29 -11.79
CA TYR A 18 25.86 21.24 -12.25
C TYR A 18 26.85 21.71 -11.16
N THR A 19 28.03 21.11 -11.11
CA THR A 19 29.15 21.54 -10.27
C THR A 19 30.20 22.22 -11.14
N VAL A 20 30.61 23.43 -10.75
CA VAL A 20 31.68 24.16 -11.45
C VAL A 20 33.02 23.44 -11.28
N THR A 21 33.77 23.32 -12.37
CA THR A 21 35.07 22.64 -12.42
C THR A 21 36.24 23.59 -12.11
N ASN A 22 36.04 24.90 -12.28
CA ASN A 22 37.00 25.97 -12.00
C ASN A 22 36.32 27.14 -11.26
N GLU A 23 36.18 27.02 -9.94
CA GLU A 23 35.30 27.88 -9.11
C GLU A 23 35.67 29.36 -9.11
N SER A 24 36.96 29.67 -9.23
CA SER A 24 37.46 31.05 -9.27
C SER A 24 38.74 31.16 -10.08
N LYS A 25 38.91 32.26 -10.82
CA LYS A 25 40.17 32.58 -11.49
C LYS A 25 40.47 34.07 -11.35
N ASN A 26 41.73 34.39 -11.03
CA ASN A 26 42.24 35.75 -11.11
C ASN A 26 42.23 36.19 -12.57
N TYR A 27 41.46 37.24 -12.86
CA TYR A 27 41.27 37.77 -14.20
C TYR A 27 41.90 39.16 -14.30
N ILE A 28 42.84 39.32 -15.23
CA ILE A 28 43.47 40.61 -15.53
C ILE A 28 42.65 41.29 -16.60
N VAL A 29 42.06 42.43 -16.27
CA VAL A 29 41.27 43.22 -17.22
C VAL A 29 42.24 44.06 -18.07
N THR A 30 42.31 43.76 -19.36
CA THR A 30 43.11 44.53 -20.33
C THR A 30 42.32 45.71 -20.92
N ASN A 31 42.99 46.61 -21.65
CA ASN A 31 42.38 47.76 -22.34
C ASN A 31 41.50 47.38 -23.56
N SER A 32 41.17 46.10 -23.74
CA SER A 32 40.26 45.63 -24.80
C SER A 32 38.81 46.02 -24.49
N LYS A 33 38.08 46.48 -25.52
CA LYS A 33 36.65 46.87 -25.41
C LYS A 33 35.73 45.73 -25.00
N THR A 34 36.11 44.49 -25.29
CA THR A 34 35.37 43.27 -24.90
C THR A 34 36.36 42.17 -24.52
N GLN A 35 36.01 41.40 -23.49
CA GLN A 35 36.81 40.34 -22.90
C GLN A 35 35.87 39.23 -22.42
N GLU A 36 36.21 37.98 -22.73
CA GLU A 36 35.40 36.82 -22.39
C GLU A 36 36.16 35.88 -21.46
N HIS A 37 35.42 35.24 -20.55
CA HIS A 37 35.93 34.17 -19.70
C HIS A 37 34.92 33.02 -19.66
N ILE A 38 35.39 31.80 -19.83
CA ILE A 38 34.56 30.59 -19.87
C ILE A 38 34.78 29.79 -18.58
N PHE A 39 33.69 29.55 -17.86
CA PHE A 39 33.65 28.58 -16.76
C PHE A 39 33.18 27.23 -17.28
N TYR A 40 33.78 26.16 -16.77
CA TYR A 40 33.42 24.78 -17.10
C TYR A 40 32.60 24.19 -15.97
N TYR A 41 31.60 23.38 -16.34
CA TYR A 41 30.67 22.74 -15.41
C TYR A 41 30.56 21.25 -15.72
N THR A 42 30.43 20.43 -14.67
CA THR A 42 30.13 19.01 -14.76
C THR A 42 28.69 18.77 -14.31
N LYS A 43 27.89 18.02 -15.09
CA LYS A 43 26.51 17.68 -14.73
C LYS A 43 26.50 16.73 -13.53
N ASN A 44 25.72 17.04 -12.50
CA ASN A 44 25.59 16.18 -11.33
C ASN A 44 24.87 14.90 -11.73
N GLN A 45 25.40 13.74 -11.30
CA GLN A 45 24.70 12.48 -11.49
C GLN A 45 23.42 12.47 -10.66
N ALA A 46 22.33 11.98 -11.26
CA ALA A 46 21.08 11.81 -10.53
C ALA A 46 21.27 10.74 -9.43
N PRO A 47 20.64 10.90 -8.26
CA PRO A 47 20.69 9.87 -7.23
C PRO A 47 20.09 8.57 -7.77
N THR A 48 20.78 7.46 -7.50
CA THR A 48 20.29 6.12 -7.81
C THR A 48 19.70 5.48 -6.57
N TYR A 49 18.70 4.63 -6.78
CA TYR A 49 17.97 3.94 -5.73
C TYR A 49 18.16 2.44 -5.90
N THR A 50 18.28 1.72 -4.78
CA THR A 50 18.49 0.27 -4.78
C THR A 50 17.15 -0.46 -4.71
N LEU A 51 16.97 -1.46 -5.56
CA LEU A 51 15.87 -2.43 -5.55
C LEU A 51 16.39 -3.76 -5.04
N THR A 52 15.75 -4.33 -4.02
CA THR A 52 16.00 -5.73 -3.59
C THR A 52 15.10 -6.68 -4.38
N ILE A 53 15.64 -7.75 -4.94
CA ILE A 53 14.91 -8.74 -5.74
C ILE A 53 14.89 -10.07 -5.00
N ASN A 54 13.73 -10.48 -4.49
CA ASN A 54 13.55 -11.72 -3.75
C ASN A 54 13.05 -12.85 -4.67
N TYR A 55 13.24 -14.10 -4.22
CA TYR A 55 12.81 -15.30 -4.94
C TYR A 55 12.10 -16.25 -3.98
N LEU A 56 10.77 -16.28 -4.02
CA LEU A 56 9.92 -16.88 -2.99
C LEU A 56 9.08 -18.03 -3.56
N GLU A 57 8.78 -19.04 -2.76
CA GLU A 57 7.79 -20.06 -3.12
C GLU A 57 6.37 -19.48 -3.03
N ALA A 58 5.58 -19.62 -4.10
CA ALA A 58 4.25 -19.03 -4.23
C ALA A 58 3.31 -19.47 -3.10
N GLY A 59 2.57 -18.51 -2.53
CA GLY A 59 1.69 -18.76 -1.39
C GLY A 59 2.42 -18.96 -0.06
N THR A 60 3.74 -18.75 -0.02
CA THR A 60 4.56 -18.84 1.19
C THR A 60 5.60 -17.70 1.22
N ASN A 61 6.34 -17.58 2.33
CA ASN A 61 7.51 -16.72 2.45
C ASN A 61 8.84 -17.48 2.32
N ARG A 62 8.82 -18.73 1.87
CA ARG A 62 10.03 -19.52 1.82
C ARG A 62 10.94 -18.97 0.73
N VAL A 63 12.03 -18.33 1.16
CA VAL A 63 13.11 -17.86 0.28
C VAL A 63 13.76 -19.08 -0.36
N LEU A 64 13.65 -19.17 -1.68
CA LEU A 64 14.21 -20.28 -2.45
C LEU A 64 15.70 -20.11 -2.69
N VAL A 65 16.13 -18.86 -2.92
CA VAL A 65 17.53 -18.47 -3.12
C VAL A 65 17.76 -17.05 -2.59
N ALA A 66 19.02 -16.73 -2.27
CA ALA A 66 19.40 -15.41 -1.75
C ALA A 66 18.92 -14.27 -2.67
N PRO A 67 18.38 -13.17 -2.10
CA PRO A 67 17.99 -12.00 -2.88
C PRO A 67 19.14 -11.41 -3.69
N THR A 68 18.81 -10.77 -4.81
CA THR A 68 19.75 -9.95 -5.59
C THR A 68 19.35 -8.48 -5.53
N SER A 69 20.09 -7.59 -6.18
CA SER A 69 19.77 -6.17 -6.21
C SER A 69 19.99 -5.54 -7.58
N ALA A 70 19.21 -4.51 -7.89
CA ALA A 70 19.41 -3.63 -9.03
C ALA A 70 19.43 -2.16 -8.57
N THR A 71 20.10 -1.29 -9.32
CA THR A 71 20.14 0.16 -9.05
C THR A 71 19.70 0.97 -10.25
N GLY A 72 18.96 2.05 -10.03
CA GLY A 72 18.50 2.92 -11.11
C GLY A 72 18.01 4.28 -10.62
N GLU A 73 17.90 5.23 -11.55
CA GLU A 73 17.36 6.56 -11.30
C GLU A 73 15.84 6.52 -11.14
N ALA A 74 15.28 7.31 -10.23
CA ALA A 74 13.84 7.39 -10.07
C ALA A 74 13.13 7.78 -11.39
N GLY A 75 12.05 7.06 -11.72
CA GLY A 75 11.29 7.21 -12.96
C GLY A 75 11.85 6.42 -14.14
N LYS A 76 13.00 5.76 -14.04
CA LYS A 76 13.53 4.85 -15.08
C LYS A 76 12.99 3.44 -14.90
N GLU A 77 12.62 2.82 -16.01
CA GLU A 77 12.16 1.44 -16.08
C GLU A 77 13.33 0.49 -16.39
N ILE A 78 13.36 -0.68 -15.75
CA ILE A 78 14.25 -1.81 -16.06
C ILE A 78 13.45 -3.09 -16.30
N THR A 79 14.03 -4.02 -17.04
CA THR A 79 13.49 -5.38 -17.16
C THR A 79 14.16 -6.30 -16.15
N LEU A 80 13.39 -6.81 -15.19
CA LEU A 80 13.77 -7.86 -14.26
C LEU A 80 13.58 -9.22 -14.92
N THR A 81 14.47 -10.18 -14.65
CA THR A 81 14.34 -11.56 -15.13
C THR A 81 14.35 -12.52 -13.96
N ALA A 82 13.40 -13.46 -13.94
CA ALA A 82 13.31 -14.48 -12.93
C ALA A 82 14.55 -15.39 -13.01
N LYS A 83 15.15 -15.67 -11.86
CA LYS A 83 16.26 -16.61 -11.79
C LYS A 83 15.73 -18.02 -12.03
N SER A 84 16.45 -18.85 -12.77
CA SER A 84 16.10 -20.28 -12.86
C SER A 84 16.40 -20.95 -11.52
N ILE A 85 15.43 -21.68 -10.97
CA ILE A 85 15.55 -22.38 -9.67
C ILE A 85 15.14 -23.84 -9.88
N THR A 86 16.03 -24.77 -9.54
CA THR A 86 15.78 -26.20 -9.73
C THR A 86 14.57 -26.67 -8.92
N GLY A 87 13.65 -27.39 -9.57
CA GLY A 87 12.42 -27.89 -8.94
C GLY A 87 11.31 -26.84 -8.81
N TYR A 88 11.50 -25.67 -9.41
CA TYR A 88 10.59 -24.53 -9.31
C TYR A 88 10.37 -23.87 -10.68
N THR A 89 9.12 -23.52 -10.98
CA THR A 89 8.76 -22.74 -12.16
C THR A 89 8.32 -21.35 -11.72
N PRO A 90 8.96 -20.27 -12.20
CA PRO A 90 8.51 -18.93 -11.84
C PRO A 90 7.10 -18.69 -12.36
N THR A 91 6.25 -18.06 -11.56
CA THR A 91 4.91 -17.64 -12.00
C THR A 91 4.98 -16.66 -13.17
N ARG A 92 6.11 -15.96 -13.31
CA ARG A 92 6.45 -15.15 -14.48
C ARG A 92 7.97 -15.07 -14.69
N SER A 93 8.42 -15.20 -15.93
CA SER A 93 9.84 -15.24 -16.29
C SER A 93 10.54 -13.88 -16.32
N SER A 94 9.81 -12.77 -16.48
CA SER A 94 10.36 -11.41 -16.48
C SER A 94 9.33 -10.36 -16.09
N ASP A 95 9.78 -9.15 -15.76
CA ASP A 95 8.92 -7.99 -15.50
C ASP A 95 9.57 -6.66 -15.84
N LYS A 96 8.77 -5.62 -15.99
CA LYS A 96 9.22 -4.22 -15.99
C LYS A 96 9.07 -3.62 -14.60
N TYR A 97 10.08 -2.88 -14.15
CA TYR A 97 10.08 -2.19 -12.86
C TYR A 97 10.55 -0.76 -13.01
N THR A 98 9.76 0.21 -12.53
CA THR A 98 10.13 1.62 -12.51
C THR A 98 10.65 2.01 -11.14
N PHE A 99 11.91 2.48 -11.09
CA PHE A 99 12.53 2.93 -9.84
C PHE A 99 11.74 4.10 -9.24
N SER A 100 11.51 4.04 -7.93
CA SER A 100 10.94 5.15 -7.16
C SER A 100 12.02 5.83 -6.35
N LYS A 101 11.68 6.96 -5.71
CA LYS A 101 12.56 7.60 -4.71
C LYS A 101 12.50 6.90 -3.34
N THR A 102 11.75 5.80 -3.22
CA THR A 102 11.51 5.10 -1.94
C THR A 102 12.70 4.25 -1.56
N GLU A 103 13.25 4.47 -0.36
CA GLU A 103 14.28 3.62 0.20
C GLU A 103 13.73 2.25 0.61
N GLY A 104 14.50 1.18 0.37
CA GLY A 104 14.10 -0.19 0.71
C GLY A 104 13.03 -0.77 -0.20
N GLN A 105 12.88 -0.22 -1.40
CA GLN A 105 12.02 -0.80 -2.43
C GLN A 105 12.47 -2.23 -2.78
N SER A 106 11.48 -3.12 -2.93
CA SER A 106 11.71 -4.53 -3.20
C SER A 106 10.77 -5.04 -4.29
N TYR A 107 11.21 -6.06 -5.01
CA TYR A 107 10.45 -6.83 -5.97
C TYR A 107 10.64 -8.32 -5.64
N SER A 108 9.63 -9.15 -5.85
CA SER A 108 9.72 -10.59 -5.56
C SER A 108 9.26 -11.40 -6.78
N PHE A 109 10.13 -12.29 -7.26
CA PHE A 109 9.72 -13.38 -8.14
C PHE A 109 9.15 -14.51 -7.29
N TYR A 110 7.98 -15.04 -7.67
CA TYR A 110 7.37 -16.17 -6.99
C TYR A 110 7.43 -17.40 -7.88
N TYR A 111 7.51 -18.57 -7.24
CA TYR A 111 7.72 -19.82 -7.93
C TYR A 111 6.77 -20.90 -7.41
N ASN A 112 6.17 -21.62 -8.34
CA ASN A 112 5.45 -22.86 -8.04
C ASN A 112 6.45 -24.00 -7.96
N LYS A 113 6.31 -24.86 -6.96
CA LYS A 113 7.07 -26.10 -6.90
C LYS A 113 6.62 -27.00 -8.05
N ASN A 114 7.56 -27.57 -8.77
CA ASN A 114 7.25 -28.52 -9.83
C ASN A 114 6.82 -29.84 -9.19
N ASP A 115 5.69 -30.40 -9.62
CA ASP A 115 5.24 -31.70 -9.15
C ASP A 115 6.21 -32.78 -9.62
N ASN A 116 6.92 -33.39 -8.68
CA ASN A 116 7.69 -34.60 -8.92
C ASN A 116 6.74 -35.80 -8.94
N ASN A 117 5.87 -35.92 -9.95
CA ASN A 117 5.06 -37.11 -10.11
C ASN A 117 5.57 -37.95 -11.30
N GLY A 118 6.72 -38.58 -11.08
CA GLY A 118 7.18 -39.74 -11.85
C GLY A 118 6.84 -41.00 -11.07
N GLY A 119 5.69 -41.61 -11.36
CA GLY A 119 5.27 -42.88 -10.78
C GLY A 119 3.86 -43.26 -11.21
N GLY A 120 3.73 -43.99 -12.32
CA GLY A 120 2.45 -44.51 -12.77
C GLY A 120 1.96 -45.70 -11.93
N ARG A 121 0.64 -45.76 -11.72
CA ARG A 121 -0.22 -46.95 -11.89
C ARG A 121 -1.70 -46.60 -11.65
N ASP A 122 -2.44 -46.71 -12.73
CA ASP A 122 -3.78 -47.29 -12.95
C ASP A 122 -4.95 -47.02 -11.98
N ASP A 123 -5.93 -46.34 -12.57
CA ASP A 123 -7.37 -46.61 -12.65
C ASP A 123 -8.33 -46.45 -11.45
N ASP A 124 -9.45 -45.80 -11.83
CA ASP A 124 -10.78 -45.71 -11.23
C ASP A 124 -10.99 -44.83 -9.98
N ASN A 125 -11.34 -43.56 -10.21
CA ASN A 125 -12.73 -43.16 -9.94
C ASN A 125 -13.15 -41.83 -10.58
N ASN A 126 -14.37 -41.86 -11.09
CA ASN A 126 -15.11 -40.81 -11.75
C ASN A 126 -15.51 -39.70 -10.75
N TYR A 127 -14.89 -38.53 -10.87
CA TYR A 127 -15.41 -37.27 -10.33
C TYR A 127 -15.23 -36.16 -11.36
N THR A 128 -16.27 -35.89 -12.13
CA THR A 128 -16.44 -34.65 -12.88
C THR A 128 -16.69 -33.50 -11.91
N GLY A 129 -15.65 -33.09 -11.21
CA GLY A 129 -15.54 -31.77 -10.60
C GLY A 129 -14.58 -30.97 -11.44
N GLY A 130 -15.06 -29.90 -12.07
CA GLY A 130 -14.23 -28.94 -12.80
C GLY A 130 -13.24 -28.29 -11.85
N GLY A 131 -12.09 -28.95 -11.66
CA GLY A 131 -10.93 -28.40 -10.99
C GLY A 131 -10.37 -27.31 -11.88
N THR A 132 -10.76 -26.07 -11.62
CA THR A 132 -9.95 -24.92 -12.01
C THR A 132 -8.62 -25.09 -11.30
N THR A 133 -7.60 -25.51 -12.04
CA THR A 133 -6.20 -25.33 -11.67
C THR A 133 -6.01 -23.83 -11.43
N THR A 134 -6.17 -23.38 -10.19
CA THR A 134 -5.95 -22.00 -9.80
C THR A 134 -4.45 -21.77 -9.82
N THR A 135 -3.94 -21.37 -10.97
CA THR A 135 -2.61 -20.77 -11.05
C THR A 135 -2.58 -19.66 -9.99
N PRO A 136 -1.69 -19.72 -8.98
CA PRO A 136 -1.64 -18.69 -7.96
C PRO A 136 -1.37 -17.35 -8.64
N LEU A 137 -2.23 -16.37 -8.35
CA LEU A 137 -2.08 -15.03 -8.90
C LEU A 137 -0.67 -14.50 -8.58
N PRO A 138 -0.04 -13.77 -9.52
CA PRO A 138 1.23 -13.14 -9.25
C PRO A 138 1.11 -12.23 -8.02
N PRO A 139 2.22 -11.88 -7.35
CA PRO A 139 2.18 -10.87 -6.29
C PRO A 139 1.66 -9.54 -6.83
N LEU A 140 1.08 -8.74 -5.93
CA LEU A 140 0.81 -7.35 -6.27
C LEU A 140 2.12 -6.61 -6.53
N PRO A 141 2.15 -5.73 -7.54
CA PRO A 141 3.22 -4.77 -7.65
C PRO A 141 3.23 -3.86 -6.41
N ALA A 142 4.39 -3.30 -6.10
CA ALA A 142 4.47 -2.23 -5.10
C ALA A 142 3.46 -1.14 -5.46
N LEU A 143 2.71 -0.65 -4.46
CA LEU A 143 1.75 0.43 -4.68
C LEU A 143 2.46 1.64 -5.29
N PRO A 144 1.82 2.32 -6.25
CA PRO A 144 2.41 3.52 -6.85
C PRO A 144 2.70 4.60 -5.78
N PRO A 145 3.61 5.54 -6.08
CA PRO A 145 3.76 6.72 -5.24
C PRO A 145 2.42 7.47 -5.17
N LEU A 146 2.14 8.06 -4.01
CA LEU A 146 0.94 8.88 -3.86
C LEU A 146 1.01 10.10 -4.79
N PRO A 147 -0.15 10.59 -5.24
CA PRO A 147 -0.23 11.88 -5.94
C PRO A 147 0.30 13.02 -5.06
N ALA A 148 0.60 14.16 -5.69
CA ALA A 148 1.18 15.33 -5.00
C ALA A 148 0.30 15.84 -3.84
N VAL A 149 -1.01 15.66 -3.93
CA VAL A 149 -1.97 15.89 -2.85
C VAL A 149 -2.50 14.52 -2.40
N PRO A 150 -1.96 13.91 -1.34
CA PRO A 150 -2.41 12.60 -0.89
C PRO A 150 -3.91 12.57 -0.57
N PRO A 151 -4.62 11.45 -0.84
CA PRO A 151 -6.00 11.29 -0.42
C PRO A 151 -6.09 11.26 1.11
N LYS A 152 -7.15 11.85 1.66
CA LYS A 152 -7.37 11.94 3.11
C LYS A 152 -8.60 11.15 3.56
N LEU A 153 -8.54 10.67 4.80
CA LEU A 153 -9.69 10.05 5.47
C LEU A 153 -10.41 11.08 6.32
N GLU A 154 -11.72 10.95 6.31
CA GLU A 154 -12.63 11.63 7.22
C GLU A 154 -12.59 10.93 8.59
N LYS A 155 -12.01 11.61 9.57
CA LYS A 155 -11.74 11.07 10.92
C LYS A 155 -12.65 11.65 11.99
N ASP A 156 -13.39 12.71 11.69
CA ASP A 156 -14.20 13.42 12.67
C ASP A 156 -15.65 12.91 12.67
N LEU A 157 -16.20 12.66 11.47
CA LEU A 157 -17.58 12.20 11.31
C LEU A 157 -17.68 10.67 11.33
N HIS A 158 -18.60 10.15 12.15
CA HIS A 158 -18.71 8.72 12.47
C HIS A 158 -19.61 7.94 11.53
N PHE A 159 -19.40 8.06 10.22
CA PHE A 159 -20.19 7.33 9.22
C PHE A 159 -20.02 5.82 9.30
N ASP A 160 -21.06 5.08 8.91
CA ASP A 160 -20.97 3.66 8.63
C ASP A 160 -20.10 3.42 7.38
N TYR A 161 -19.01 2.67 7.53
CA TYR A 161 -18.08 2.40 6.43
C TYR A 161 -18.18 0.95 5.91
N ILE A 162 -18.87 0.07 6.63
CA ILE A 162 -19.19 -1.29 6.21
C ILE A 162 -20.70 -1.51 6.12
N ALA A 163 -21.12 -2.12 5.01
CA ALA A 163 -22.44 -2.70 4.86
C ALA A 163 -22.39 -4.22 5.11
N GLY A 164 -23.52 -4.77 5.58
CA GLY A 164 -23.76 -6.21 5.65
C GLY A 164 -24.14 -6.80 4.29
N TYR A 165 -24.33 -8.12 4.30
CA TYR A 165 -24.70 -8.89 3.12
C TYR A 165 -26.22 -8.88 2.90
N PRO A 166 -26.70 -9.19 1.69
CA PRO A 166 -28.13 -9.28 1.39
C PRO A 166 -28.91 -10.28 2.25
N ASP A 167 -28.22 -11.26 2.85
CA ASP A 167 -28.80 -12.23 3.78
C ASP A 167 -29.02 -11.68 5.20
N GLY A 168 -28.71 -10.39 5.43
CA GLY A 168 -28.90 -9.71 6.70
C GLY A 168 -27.76 -9.91 7.71
N THR A 169 -26.66 -10.57 7.33
CA THR A 169 -25.51 -10.82 8.20
C THR A 169 -24.35 -9.87 7.93
N ILE A 170 -23.36 -9.79 8.83
CA ILE A 170 -22.15 -8.98 8.66
C ILE A 170 -20.89 -9.82 8.40
N LYS A 171 -20.92 -11.12 8.70
CA LYS A 171 -19.88 -12.14 8.59
C LYS A 171 -18.52 -11.70 9.13
N PRO A 172 -18.39 -11.37 10.43
CA PRO A 172 -17.16 -10.81 11.00
C PRO A 172 -15.95 -11.74 10.82
N GLU A 173 -16.15 -13.05 10.89
CA GLU A 173 -15.07 -14.05 10.85
C GLU A 173 -14.67 -14.43 9.41
N ASN A 174 -15.39 -13.98 8.38
CA ASN A 174 -14.99 -14.21 6.99
C ASN A 174 -13.79 -13.35 6.61
N ASN A 175 -12.93 -13.88 5.75
CA ASN A 175 -11.84 -13.10 5.14
C ASN A 175 -12.42 -11.99 4.26
N ILE A 176 -11.87 -10.78 4.39
CA ILE A 176 -12.32 -9.62 3.61
C ILE A 176 -11.69 -9.62 2.22
N SER A 177 -12.49 -9.31 1.20
CA SER A 177 -12.04 -9.22 -0.19
C SER A 177 -11.40 -7.87 -0.55
N ARG A 178 -10.61 -7.87 -1.62
CA ARG A 178 -9.97 -6.66 -2.19
C ARG A 178 -10.98 -5.56 -2.52
N GLU A 179 -12.12 -5.92 -3.08
CA GLU A 179 -13.15 -4.95 -3.45
C GLU A 179 -13.92 -4.39 -2.26
N GLU A 180 -14.10 -5.18 -1.20
CA GLU A 180 -14.68 -4.69 0.06
C GLU A 180 -13.74 -3.68 0.72
N VAL A 181 -12.43 -3.94 0.72
CA VAL A 181 -11.42 -3.00 1.24
C VAL A 181 -11.41 -1.71 0.42
N ALA A 182 -11.46 -1.79 -0.91
CA ALA A 182 -11.58 -0.61 -1.76
C ALA A 182 -12.85 0.20 -1.44
N ALA A 183 -13.98 -0.47 -1.23
CA ALA A 183 -15.24 0.20 -0.88
C ALA A 183 -15.19 0.87 0.50
N ILE A 184 -14.56 0.24 1.49
CA ILE A 184 -14.39 0.82 2.83
C ILE A 184 -13.59 2.12 2.77
N PHE A 185 -12.40 2.07 2.19
CA PHE A 185 -11.56 3.26 2.12
C PHE A 185 -12.17 4.35 1.25
N TYR A 186 -12.85 3.98 0.15
CA TYR A 186 -13.63 4.94 -0.63
C TYR A 186 -14.67 5.67 0.21
N ARG A 187 -15.42 4.96 1.07
CA ARG A 187 -16.45 5.56 1.95
C ARG A 187 -15.83 6.46 3.01
N LEU A 188 -14.67 6.07 3.53
CA LEU A 188 -13.94 6.82 4.55
C LEU A 188 -13.17 8.02 4.01
N MET A 189 -13.05 8.21 2.69
CA MET A 189 -12.44 9.42 2.16
C MET A 189 -13.26 10.66 2.52
N GLU A 190 -12.56 11.77 2.78
CA GLU A 190 -13.14 13.11 2.81
C GLU A 190 -13.86 13.38 1.47
N ASP A 191 -14.90 14.22 1.49
CA ASP A 191 -15.69 14.51 0.29
C ASP A 191 -14.83 15.11 -0.82
N ASP A 192 -14.04 16.13 -0.51
CA ASP A 192 -13.13 16.76 -1.46
C ASP A 192 -12.10 15.75 -2.03
N SER A 193 -11.52 14.91 -1.16
CA SER A 193 -10.58 13.87 -1.61
C SER A 193 -11.26 12.86 -2.54
N ARG A 194 -12.50 12.48 -2.25
CA ARG A 194 -13.26 11.53 -3.08
C ARG A 194 -13.61 12.14 -4.42
N ASP A 195 -13.97 13.42 -4.46
CA ASP A 195 -14.27 14.15 -5.69
C ASP A 195 -13.03 14.32 -6.58
N ASP A 196 -11.89 14.69 -5.98
CA ASP A 196 -10.61 14.86 -6.68
C ASP A 196 -10.16 13.58 -7.40
N TYR A 197 -10.39 12.42 -6.78
CA TYR A 197 -9.95 11.13 -7.29
C TYR A 197 -11.05 10.31 -7.96
N PHE A 198 -12.29 10.82 -8.01
CA PHE A 198 -13.44 10.06 -8.50
C PHE A 198 -13.20 9.51 -9.90
N SER A 199 -13.40 8.20 -10.06
CA SER A 199 -13.33 7.55 -11.37
C SER A 199 -14.24 6.33 -11.41
N THR A 200 -14.75 6.03 -12.60
CA THR A 200 -15.42 4.77 -12.98
C THR A 200 -14.62 4.02 -14.06
N LYS A 201 -13.45 4.55 -14.42
CA LYS A 201 -12.56 3.98 -15.43
C LYS A 201 -11.32 3.41 -14.76
N ASN A 202 -10.95 2.20 -15.18
CA ASN A 202 -9.74 1.51 -14.78
C ASN A 202 -9.25 0.65 -15.95
N THR A 203 -8.04 0.11 -15.83
CA THR A 203 -7.42 -0.75 -16.83
C THR A 203 -7.57 -2.24 -16.50
N PHE A 204 -8.34 -2.60 -15.48
CA PHE A 204 -8.41 -3.97 -14.99
C PHE A 204 -9.34 -4.82 -15.85
N THR A 205 -8.84 -5.93 -16.36
CA THR A 205 -9.57 -6.79 -17.31
C THR A 205 -10.72 -7.56 -16.67
N ASP A 206 -10.74 -7.66 -15.34
CA ASP A 206 -11.72 -8.41 -14.55
C ASP A 206 -12.63 -7.50 -13.69
N VAL A 207 -12.58 -6.18 -13.91
CA VAL A 207 -13.46 -5.21 -13.24
C VAL A 207 -14.42 -4.61 -14.25
N SER A 208 -15.56 -5.29 -14.43
CA SER A 208 -16.64 -4.81 -15.30
C SER A 208 -17.21 -3.46 -14.83
N ALA A 209 -17.77 -2.68 -15.76
CA ALA A 209 -18.35 -1.36 -15.50
C ALA A 209 -19.64 -1.42 -14.65
N ASP A 210 -20.37 -2.53 -14.70
CA ASP A 210 -21.60 -2.80 -13.93
C ASP A 210 -21.32 -3.44 -12.56
N ARG A 211 -20.06 -3.76 -12.26
CA ARG A 211 -19.68 -4.32 -10.96
C ARG A 211 -19.97 -3.29 -9.86
N TRP A 212 -20.64 -3.71 -8.79
CA TRP A 212 -20.98 -2.84 -7.64
C TRP A 212 -19.78 -2.09 -7.06
N SER A 213 -18.58 -2.68 -7.17
CA SER A 213 -17.33 -2.14 -6.66
C SER A 213 -16.51 -1.37 -7.70
N ASN A 214 -16.97 -1.25 -8.95
CA ASN A 214 -16.22 -0.59 -10.02
C ASN A 214 -15.81 0.83 -9.65
N LYS A 215 -16.76 1.65 -9.17
CA LYS A 215 -16.47 3.04 -8.79
C LYS A 215 -15.46 3.13 -7.64
N HIS A 216 -15.58 2.23 -6.66
CA HIS A 216 -14.66 2.18 -5.52
C HIS A 216 -13.25 1.81 -5.98
N ILE A 217 -13.12 0.72 -6.74
CA ILE A 217 -11.83 0.24 -7.24
C ILE A 217 -11.18 1.29 -8.15
N SER A 218 -11.95 1.87 -9.07
CA SER A 218 -11.46 2.87 -10.02
C SER A 218 -10.98 4.14 -9.31
N THR A 219 -11.75 4.66 -8.35
CA THR A 219 -11.38 5.84 -7.56
C THR A 219 -10.13 5.56 -6.71
N MET A 220 -10.11 4.44 -5.99
CA MET A 220 -8.98 4.07 -5.13
C MET A 220 -7.69 3.79 -5.93
N SER A 221 -7.83 3.26 -7.15
CA SER A 221 -6.71 3.09 -8.07
C SER A 221 -6.22 4.42 -8.61
N ASN A 222 -7.13 5.34 -8.95
CA ASN A 222 -6.80 6.69 -9.40
C ASN A 222 -6.09 7.51 -8.30
N ALA A 223 -6.47 7.30 -7.05
CA ALA A 223 -5.81 7.87 -5.87
C ALA A 223 -4.44 7.25 -5.55
N GLY A 224 -4.01 6.21 -6.28
CA GLY A 224 -2.74 5.51 -6.05
C GLY A 224 -2.69 4.69 -4.74
N VAL A 225 -3.84 4.42 -4.13
CA VAL A 225 -3.94 3.72 -2.84
C VAL A 225 -4.01 2.20 -3.03
N ILE A 226 -4.58 1.74 -4.13
CA ILE A 226 -4.59 0.33 -4.52
C ILE A 226 -3.99 0.14 -5.92
N SER A 227 -3.47 -1.05 -6.18
CA SER A 227 -2.98 -1.48 -7.49
C SER A 227 -3.59 -2.83 -7.86
N GLY A 228 -3.69 -3.11 -9.16
CA GLY A 228 -4.00 -4.45 -9.66
C GLY A 228 -2.74 -5.30 -9.82
N TYR A 229 -2.95 -6.54 -10.20
CA TYR A 229 -1.92 -7.48 -10.59
C TYR A 229 -1.32 -7.12 -11.94
N LEU A 230 -0.13 -7.63 -12.16
CA LEU A 230 0.66 -7.34 -13.36
C LEU A 230 0.13 -8.04 -14.62
N ASP A 231 -0.76 -9.01 -14.47
CA ASP A 231 -1.51 -9.62 -15.59
C ASP A 231 -2.69 -8.74 -16.06
N GLY A 232 -2.86 -7.55 -15.48
CA GLY A 232 -3.93 -6.63 -15.80
C GLY A 232 -5.22 -6.91 -15.02
N THR A 233 -5.24 -7.85 -14.08
CA THR A 233 -6.42 -8.10 -13.22
C THR A 233 -6.35 -7.28 -11.94
N PHE A 234 -7.49 -7.10 -11.26
CA PHE A 234 -7.55 -6.62 -9.88
C PHE A 234 -7.86 -7.74 -8.88
N ALA A 235 -8.47 -8.86 -9.33
CA ALA A 235 -9.02 -9.95 -8.54
C ALA A 235 -9.95 -9.47 -7.40
N PRO A 236 -11.05 -8.76 -7.72
CA PRO A 236 -11.88 -8.08 -6.73
C PRO A 236 -12.39 -8.97 -5.60
N GLY A 237 -12.84 -10.19 -5.91
CA GLY A 237 -13.36 -11.15 -4.92
C GLY A 237 -12.29 -11.91 -4.13
N LYS A 238 -11.00 -11.70 -4.39
CA LYS A 238 -9.93 -12.39 -3.67
C LYS A 238 -9.77 -11.78 -2.28
N ALA A 239 -9.60 -12.63 -1.26
CA ALA A 239 -9.22 -12.19 0.07
C ALA A 239 -7.83 -11.53 0.08
N ILE A 240 -7.62 -10.60 1.01
CA ILE A 240 -6.30 -9.94 1.20
C ILE A 240 -5.61 -10.35 2.49
N THR A 241 -4.28 -10.19 2.48
CA THR A 241 -3.45 -10.41 3.67
C THR A 241 -3.48 -9.22 4.63
N ARG A 242 -3.09 -9.46 5.88
CA ARG A 242 -2.91 -8.42 6.89
C ARG A 242 -1.86 -7.38 6.45
N ALA A 243 -0.81 -7.79 5.75
CA ALA A 243 0.20 -6.89 5.20
C ALA A 243 -0.34 -6.00 4.07
N GLU A 244 -1.13 -6.56 3.14
CA GLU A 244 -1.79 -5.78 2.09
C GLU A 244 -2.72 -4.73 2.70
N PHE A 245 -3.53 -5.12 3.69
CA PHE A 245 -4.42 -4.21 4.39
C PHE A 245 -3.64 -3.09 5.10
N ALA A 246 -2.60 -3.43 5.86
CA ALA A 246 -1.78 -2.45 6.58
C ALA A 246 -1.10 -1.44 5.63
N THR A 247 -0.68 -1.92 4.46
CA THR A 247 -0.06 -1.07 3.43
C THR A 247 -1.07 -0.07 2.86
N ILE A 248 -2.30 -0.52 2.56
CA ILE A 248 -3.39 0.35 2.10
C ILE A 248 -3.74 1.39 3.16
N ALA A 249 -3.96 0.97 4.42
CA ALA A 249 -4.27 1.90 5.51
C ALA A 249 -3.19 2.97 5.71
N SER A 250 -1.91 2.55 5.59
CA SER A 250 -0.77 3.46 5.72
C SER A 250 -0.63 4.47 4.58
N LYS A 251 -1.35 4.34 3.47
CA LYS A 251 -1.33 5.32 2.36
C LYS A 251 -2.12 6.59 2.67
N PHE A 252 -2.96 6.56 3.70
CA PHE A 252 -3.75 7.70 4.15
C PHE A 252 -3.08 8.49 5.26
N ASP A 253 -1.80 8.20 5.51
CA ASP A 253 -1.06 8.83 6.58
C ASP A 253 0.43 8.83 6.28
N GLU A 254 1.17 9.69 6.96
CA GLU A 254 2.61 9.83 6.75
C GLU A 254 3.34 8.67 7.42
N LEU A 255 4.13 7.93 6.64
CA LEU A 255 4.95 6.85 7.18
C LEU A 255 6.00 7.43 8.14
N ASP A 256 5.98 6.92 9.37
CA ASP A 256 7.05 7.18 10.32
C ASP A 256 8.09 6.05 10.19
N LEU A 257 9.12 6.33 9.39
CA LEU A 257 10.18 5.39 9.03
C LEU A 257 11.11 5.16 10.23
N ARG A 258 10.89 4.06 10.94
CA ARG A 258 11.79 3.58 12.01
C ARG A 258 12.05 2.08 11.92
N GLU A 259 13.04 1.63 12.66
CA GLU A 259 13.34 0.21 12.78
C GLU A 259 12.19 -0.56 13.46
N ASN A 260 11.91 -1.76 12.95
CA ASN A 260 10.92 -2.66 13.51
C ASN A 260 11.40 -3.23 14.86
N ASN A 261 10.69 -2.85 15.93
CA ASN A 261 10.85 -3.40 17.27
C ASN A 261 9.57 -4.05 17.83
N PHE A 262 8.53 -4.20 17.00
CA PHE A 262 7.20 -4.63 17.46
C PHE A 262 6.96 -6.12 17.23
N PHE A 263 7.36 -6.64 16.06
CA PHE A 263 7.00 -7.99 15.64
C PHE A 263 8.19 -8.79 15.16
N THR A 264 8.22 -10.08 15.52
CA THR A 264 9.34 -10.97 15.23
C THR A 264 9.34 -11.54 13.81
N ASP A 265 8.21 -11.47 13.10
CA ASP A 265 7.94 -12.16 11.84
C ASP A 265 7.81 -11.23 10.62
N ILE A 266 8.15 -9.94 10.76
CA ILE A 266 8.07 -8.98 9.65
C ILE A 266 9.44 -8.53 9.13
N LYS A 267 10.55 -8.96 9.75
CA LYS A 267 11.90 -8.58 9.31
C LYS A 267 12.18 -9.09 7.90
N GLY A 268 12.52 -8.17 6.99
CA GLY A 268 12.75 -8.47 5.57
C GLY A 268 11.47 -8.66 4.76
N HIS A 269 10.29 -8.51 5.38
CA HIS A 269 9.01 -8.57 4.67
C HIS A 269 8.79 -7.26 3.90
N TRP A 270 8.22 -7.33 2.68
CA TRP A 270 8.03 -6.15 1.84
C TRP A 270 7.15 -5.07 2.51
N ALA A 271 6.23 -5.50 3.39
CA ALA A 271 5.35 -4.61 4.14
C ALA A 271 5.93 -4.15 5.50
N GLU A 272 7.17 -4.52 5.84
CA GLU A 272 7.77 -4.28 7.17
C GLU A 272 7.61 -2.84 7.64
N LYS A 273 7.99 -1.87 6.81
CA LYS A 273 7.92 -0.44 7.15
C LYS A 273 6.49 0.05 7.38
N TYR A 274 5.54 -0.41 6.58
CA TYR A 274 4.13 -0.06 6.71
C TYR A 274 3.54 -0.63 8.01
N ILE A 275 3.85 -1.89 8.29
CA ILE A 275 3.42 -2.58 9.51
C ILE A 275 4.05 -1.90 10.74
N ALA A 276 5.35 -1.64 10.75
CA ALA A 276 6.01 -0.98 11.87
C ALA A 276 5.47 0.45 12.12
N SER A 277 5.16 1.19 11.05
CA SER A 277 4.53 2.52 11.16
C SER A 277 3.13 2.43 11.78
N ALA A 278 2.28 1.53 11.27
CA ALA A 278 0.93 1.32 11.80
C ALA A 278 0.96 0.86 13.27
N ALA A 279 1.91 -0.01 13.64
CA ALA A 279 2.05 -0.50 15.02
C ALA A 279 2.41 0.62 15.98
N ASN A 280 3.33 1.49 15.60
CA ASN A 280 3.71 2.60 16.46
C ASN A 280 2.58 3.63 16.65
N LYS A 281 1.77 3.86 15.62
CA LYS A 281 0.59 4.71 15.73
C LYS A 281 -0.50 4.08 16.60
N GLY A 282 -0.29 2.85 17.08
CA GLY A 282 -1.22 2.10 17.91
C GLY A 282 -2.39 1.51 17.12
N TRP A 283 -2.35 1.57 15.79
CA TRP A 283 -3.46 1.13 14.94
C TRP A 283 -3.58 -0.37 14.81
N ILE A 284 -2.43 -1.05 14.85
CA ILE A 284 -2.38 -2.51 14.85
C ILE A 284 -1.75 -3.02 16.12
N LYS A 285 -2.30 -4.14 16.56
CA LYS A 285 -1.73 -4.97 17.61
C LYS A 285 -1.40 -6.32 16.98
N GLY A 286 -0.25 -6.85 17.34
CA GLY A 286 0.12 -8.21 16.99
C GLY A 286 -0.60 -9.22 17.87
N TYR A 287 -0.22 -10.47 17.71
CA TYR A 287 -0.67 -11.56 18.55
C TYR A 287 0.18 -11.65 19.84
N ALA A 288 -0.31 -12.40 20.83
CA ALA A 288 0.36 -12.55 22.12
C ALA A 288 1.78 -13.15 22.03
N ASP A 289 2.07 -13.87 20.94
CA ASP A 289 3.36 -14.46 20.60
C ASP A 289 4.36 -13.45 19.97
N LYS A 290 4.01 -12.16 19.94
CA LYS A 290 4.77 -11.07 19.29
C LYS A 290 4.88 -11.20 17.77
N THR A 291 3.96 -11.93 17.13
CA THR A 291 3.86 -11.99 15.66
C THR A 291 2.81 -11.00 15.13
N PHE A 292 2.97 -10.55 13.89
CA PHE A 292 1.94 -9.83 13.15
C PHE A 292 1.18 -10.71 12.16
N ARG A 293 1.82 -11.78 11.68
CA ARG A 293 1.34 -12.72 10.65
C ARG A 293 1.00 -12.02 9.33
N PRO A 294 1.99 -11.37 8.68
CA PRO A 294 1.75 -10.50 7.54
C PRO A 294 1.00 -11.16 6.37
N ASP A 295 1.21 -12.45 6.12
CA ASP A 295 0.60 -13.18 4.99
C ASP A 295 -0.68 -13.92 5.36
N GLN A 296 -1.08 -13.88 6.63
CA GLN A 296 -2.38 -14.41 7.02
C GLN A 296 -3.47 -13.53 6.39
N LEU A 297 -4.50 -14.17 5.82
CA LEU A 297 -5.69 -13.46 5.38
C LEU A 297 -6.35 -12.75 6.56
N ILE A 298 -6.79 -11.51 6.34
CA ILE A 298 -7.43 -10.70 7.37
C ILE A 298 -8.94 -10.90 7.34
N THR A 299 -9.53 -11.14 8.52
CA THR A 299 -10.99 -11.23 8.66
C THR A 299 -11.65 -9.86 8.62
N ARG A 300 -12.96 -9.81 8.35
CA ARG A 300 -13.75 -8.58 8.40
C ARG A 300 -13.70 -7.93 9.79
N ALA A 301 -13.76 -8.72 10.85
CA ALA A 301 -13.63 -8.27 12.25
C ALA A 301 -12.27 -7.63 12.52
N GLU A 302 -11.17 -8.26 12.09
CA GLU A 302 -9.83 -7.71 12.24
C GLU A 302 -9.64 -6.42 11.43
N ALA A 303 -10.20 -6.35 10.22
CA ALA A 303 -10.20 -5.14 9.40
C ALA A 303 -10.95 -3.98 10.09
N MET A 304 -12.14 -4.24 10.65
CA MET A 304 -12.92 -3.25 11.41
C MET A 304 -12.15 -2.74 12.62
N ALA A 305 -11.56 -3.62 13.42
CA ALA A 305 -10.78 -3.24 14.60
C ALA A 305 -9.57 -2.36 14.23
N PHE A 306 -8.89 -2.69 13.12
CA PHE A 306 -7.79 -1.87 12.60
C PHE A 306 -8.33 -0.49 12.18
N ILE A 307 -9.37 -0.43 11.34
CA ILE A 307 -9.91 0.85 10.87
C ILE A 307 -10.40 1.72 12.02
N ASN A 308 -11.14 1.17 12.98
CA ASN A 308 -11.57 1.92 14.16
C ASN A 308 -10.38 2.49 14.92
N SER A 309 -9.27 1.74 15.01
CA SER A 309 -8.03 2.27 15.59
C SER A 309 -7.40 3.40 14.75
N VAL A 310 -7.44 3.32 13.42
CA VAL A 310 -6.97 4.39 12.51
C VAL A 310 -7.80 5.67 12.67
N LEU A 311 -9.12 5.50 12.83
CA LEU A 311 -10.10 6.58 12.99
C LEU A 311 -10.22 7.06 14.45
N ASN A 312 -9.51 6.42 15.39
CA ASN A 312 -9.64 6.63 16.84
C ASN A 312 -11.11 6.54 17.32
N ARG A 313 -11.81 5.50 16.84
CA ARG A 313 -13.16 5.14 17.25
C ARG A 313 -13.12 4.09 18.34
N LYS A 314 -13.74 4.37 19.49
CA LYS A 314 -13.83 3.43 20.60
C LYS A 314 -15.00 3.74 21.53
N VAL A 315 -16.01 2.90 21.49
CA VAL A 315 -17.12 2.88 22.46
C VAL A 315 -16.90 1.80 23.54
N ASP A 316 -17.41 2.03 24.75
CA ASP A 316 -17.52 1.01 25.78
C ASP A 316 -18.93 0.37 25.77
N LYS A 317 -19.31 -0.38 26.82
CA LYS A 317 -20.65 -1.00 26.86
C LYS A 317 -21.76 0.04 27.08
N ASP A 318 -21.49 1.05 27.90
CA ASP A 318 -22.49 1.98 28.41
C ASP A 318 -22.66 3.20 27.48
N GLY A 319 -21.67 3.44 26.61
CA GLY A 319 -21.70 4.47 25.58
C GLY A 319 -22.49 4.09 24.31
N ILE A 320 -22.96 2.85 24.17
CA ILE A 320 -23.72 2.41 22.99
C ILE A 320 -25.16 2.90 23.07
N HIS A 321 -25.61 3.64 22.06
CA HIS A 321 -26.98 4.13 21.98
C HIS A 321 -28.00 2.98 21.81
N ALA A 322 -29.18 3.08 22.43
CA ALA A 322 -30.19 2.01 22.42
C ALA A 322 -30.71 1.66 21.01
N ASP A 323 -30.80 2.66 20.13
CA ASP A 323 -31.27 2.50 18.74
C ASP A 323 -30.20 1.93 17.77
N THR A 324 -29.05 1.50 18.30
CA THR A 324 -27.97 0.93 17.50
C THR A 324 -28.46 -0.29 16.71
N LYS A 325 -28.22 -0.28 15.39
CA LYS A 325 -28.47 -1.44 14.54
C LYS A 325 -27.61 -2.62 15.00
N GLN A 326 -28.28 -3.72 15.31
CA GLN A 326 -27.65 -4.99 15.68
C GLN A 326 -27.58 -5.94 14.49
N TRP A 327 -26.68 -6.92 14.58
CA TRP A 327 -26.50 -7.97 13.58
C TRP A 327 -26.69 -9.34 14.22
N PRO A 328 -27.41 -10.28 13.55
CA PRO A 328 -27.70 -11.60 14.12
C PRO A 328 -26.44 -12.43 14.39
N ASP A 329 -25.36 -12.18 13.64
CA ASP A 329 -24.06 -12.86 13.76
C ASP A 329 -23.00 -12.01 14.50
N ASN A 330 -23.43 -10.97 15.21
CA ASN A 330 -22.58 -10.15 16.09
C ASN A 330 -23.12 -10.14 17.52
N THR A 331 -22.73 -11.13 18.32
CA THR A 331 -23.18 -11.27 19.70
C THR A 331 -22.22 -10.60 20.69
N SER A 332 -22.75 -10.11 21.82
CA SER A 332 -22.00 -9.27 22.77
C SER A 332 -20.83 -9.95 23.50
N ASP A 333 -20.75 -11.28 23.44
CA ASP A 333 -19.64 -12.10 23.97
C ASP A 333 -18.43 -12.14 23.02
N LYS A 334 -18.59 -11.71 21.76
CA LYS A 334 -17.51 -11.67 20.78
C LYS A 334 -16.58 -10.49 21.02
N TRP A 335 -15.28 -10.71 20.89
CA TRP A 335 -14.27 -9.65 21.06
C TRP A 335 -14.47 -8.47 20.10
N TYR A 336 -14.99 -8.75 18.90
CA TYR A 336 -15.25 -7.76 17.85
C TYR A 336 -16.64 -7.11 17.94
N TYR A 337 -17.42 -7.37 19.01
CA TYR A 337 -18.80 -6.91 19.10
C TYR A 337 -18.93 -5.41 18.83
N ARG A 338 -18.15 -4.60 19.56
CA ARG A 338 -18.17 -3.13 19.42
C ARG A 338 -17.53 -2.65 18.13
N GLU A 339 -16.53 -3.37 17.63
CA GLU A 339 -15.87 -3.04 16.35
C GLU A 339 -16.85 -3.09 15.19
N VAL A 340 -17.73 -4.09 15.19
CA VAL A 340 -18.81 -4.22 14.21
C VAL A 340 -19.82 -3.10 14.35
N LEU A 341 -20.19 -2.71 15.58
CA LEU A 341 -21.17 -1.64 15.78
C LEU A 341 -20.62 -0.30 15.26
N GLU A 342 -19.39 0.06 15.63
CA GLU A 342 -18.66 1.24 15.16
C GLU A 342 -18.57 1.31 13.63
N ALA A 343 -18.35 0.16 12.99
CA ALA A 343 -18.20 0.08 11.54
C ALA A 343 -19.51 0.22 10.74
N THR A 344 -20.65 -0.07 11.38
CA THR A 344 -21.94 -0.29 10.69
C THR A 344 -23.05 0.66 11.11
N ASN A 345 -22.78 1.58 12.04
CA ASN A 345 -23.73 2.57 12.51
C ASN A 345 -23.17 3.97 12.31
N TYR A 346 -23.86 4.78 11.51
CA TYR A 346 -23.60 6.22 11.50
C TYR A 346 -24.18 6.84 12.78
N HIS A 347 -23.38 7.57 13.54
CA HIS A 347 -23.82 8.14 14.81
C HIS A 347 -23.14 9.48 15.14
N ASP A 348 -23.82 10.27 15.98
CA ASP A 348 -23.22 11.41 16.69
C ASP A 348 -22.63 10.92 18.02
N TYR A 349 -21.55 11.52 18.48
CA TYR A 349 -20.86 11.10 19.70
C TYR A 349 -20.27 12.26 20.49
N LYS A 350 -20.03 12.02 21.78
CA LYS A 350 -19.10 12.79 22.62
C LYS A 350 -18.08 11.87 23.24
N ARG A 351 -16.85 12.36 23.42
CA ARG A 351 -15.81 11.63 24.14
C ARG A 351 -15.86 11.95 25.63
N ASN A 352 -15.75 10.91 26.45
CA ASN A 352 -15.57 11.03 27.89
C ASN A 352 -14.08 11.30 28.24
N SER A 353 -13.77 11.41 29.54
CA SER A 353 -12.40 11.67 30.02
C SER A 353 -11.39 10.61 29.59
N ASP A 354 -11.83 9.37 29.43
CA ASP A 354 -11.00 8.22 29.02
C ASP A 354 -10.93 8.06 27.48
N GLN A 355 -11.43 9.07 26.76
CA GLN A 355 -11.51 9.15 25.31
C GLN A 355 -12.48 8.12 24.68
N PHE A 356 -13.28 7.42 25.49
CA PHE A 356 -14.34 6.55 24.96
C PHE A 356 -15.55 7.38 24.55
N GLU A 357 -16.25 6.88 23.56
CA GLU A 357 -17.42 7.53 23.01
C GLU A 357 -18.68 7.18 23.80
N ASN A 358 -19.52 8.20 23.92
CA ASN A 358 -20.93 8.08 24.26
C ASN A 358 -21.72 8.50 23.02
N TRP A 359 -22.43 7.57 22.42
CA TRP A 359 -23.23 7.79 21.22
C TRP A 359 -24.50 8.55 21.59
N GLU A 360 -24.63 9.77 21.11
CA GLU A 360 -25.76 10.64 21.43
C GLU A 360 -26.97 10.36 20.55
N LYS A 361 -26.73 9.89 19.32
CA LYS A 361 -27.79 9.65 18.34
C LYS A 361 -27.33 8.70 17.24
N ILE A 362 -28.20 7.79 16.80
CA ILE A 362 -28.00 7.01 15.57
C ILE A 362 -28.61 7.76 14.38
N LEU A 363 -27.85 7.83 13.30
CA LEU A 363 -28.21 8.50 12.05
C LEU A 363 -28.48 7.46 10.95
N PRO A 364 -29.31 7.80 9.95
CA PRO A 364 -29.50 6.94 8.78
C PRO A 364 -28.18 6.70 8.07
N ASN A 365 -27.97 5.50 7.52
CA ASN A 365 -26.75 5.16 6.77
C ASN A 365 -26.39 6.25 5.75
N ARG A 366 -25.09 6.58 5.68
CA ARG A 366 -24.63 7.57 4.72
C ARG A 366 -24.78 7.04 3.30
N VAL A 367 -25.41 7.84 2.45
CA VAL A 367 -25.45 7.59 1.01
C VAL A 367 -24.23 8.25 0.40
N TYR A 368 -23.42 7.47 -0.29
CA TYR A 368 -22.22 7.94 -0.97
C TYR A 368 -22.50 8.13 -2.46
N PRO A 369 -22.03 9.23 -3.08
CA PRO A 369 -22.17 9.47 -4.51
C PRO A 369 -21.61 8.32 -5.36
#